data_AF-A0A960FJR6-F1
#
_entry.id   AF-A0A960FJR6-F1
#
_cell.length_a   1.000
_cell.length_b   1.000
_cell.length_c   1.000
_cell.angle_alpha   90.00
_cell.angle_beta   90.00
_cell.angle_gamma   90.00
#
_symmetry.space_group_name_H-M   'P 1'
#
loop_
_entity.id
_entity.type
_entity.pdbx_description
1 polymer ?
#
loop_
_entity_poly.entity_id
_entity_poly.type
_entity_poly.pdbx_seq_one_letter_code
_entity_poly.pdbx_strand_id
1 'polypeptide(L)'
;MTITEESAALLHELWEGMRDQHGEDRTEAQLVDDAIRRVHRGFFGRPPGGGGPDQPTGPFFKWASGRSAEVLLRQVDATTFRLSQPFRYDDGRRRFNVPEDDVTDLASVPRFLTWLVPRYGRHTLAALLHDHLQDDDRVSSEEADLLFRDSMGEIGVPLARRWLMWAAVGLRTEKNRGGWRMVRAVAWVVLFAAAALALSVGLVAGALSGWGPLLTAIGAVAGVVVGALVVSVVWGRLWALGSLTAVGLVFFSLPVLLVLIALGGYLALEWAVERVAVRSPHRNPVLARNL
;
A
#
# COMPACT_ATOMS: atom_id res chain seq x y z
N MET A 1 -34.19 6.20 24.13
CA MET A 1 -33.42 6.79 23.02
C MET A 1 -34.45 7.22 21.98
N THR A 2 -34.69 8.51 21.83
CA THR A 2 -35.66 9.05 20.86
C THR A 2 -34.96 9.21 19.51
N ILE A 3 -35.50 8.60 18.47
CA ILE A 3 -35.02 8.72 17.09
C ILE A 3 -35.44 10.11 16.58
N THR A 4 -34.52 10.84 15.93
CA THR A 4 -34.84 12.14 15.32
C THR A 4 -35.71 11.95 14.07
N GLU A 5 -36.48 12.96 13.67
CA GLU A 5 -37.27 12.90 12.42
C GLU A 5 -36.39 12.60 11.19
N GLU A 6 -35.19 13.17 11.16
CA GLU A 6 -34.19 12.90 10.12
C GLU A 6 -33.73 11.44 10.11
N SER A 7 -33.50 10.84 11.28
CA SER A 7 -33.16 9.42 11.38
C SER A 7 -34.33 8.51 10.97
N ALA A 8 -35.57 8.93 11.24
CA ALA A 8 -36.76 8.21 10.80
C ALA A 8 -36.93 8.25 9.26
N ALA A 9 -36.64 9.40 8.64
CA ALA A 9 -36.65 9.54 7.18
C ALA A 9 -35.57 8.66 6.51
N LEU A 10 -34.35 8.64 7.05
CA LEU A 10 -33.27 7.78 6.54
C LEU A 10 -33.60 6.29 6.67
N LEU A 11 -34.24 5.88 7.77
CA LEU A 11 -34.70 4.50 7.95
C LEU A 11 -35.78 4.12 6.93
N HIS A 12 -36.67 5.06 6.58
CA HIS A 12 -37.70 4.84 5.57
C HIS A 12 -37.10 4.73 4.16
N GLU A 13 -36.14 5.59 3.79
CA GLU A 13 -35.45 5.51 2.50
C GLU A 13 -34.61 4.23 2.37
N LEU A 14 -33.91 3.84 3.44
CA LEU A 14 -33.19 2.57 3.52
C LEU A 14 -34.15 1.38 3.35
N TRP A 15 -35.33 1.45 3.97
CA TRP A 15 -36.38 0.44 3.86
C TRP A 15 -36.89 0.27 2.42
N GLU A 16 -37.29 1.35 1.76
CA GLU A 16 -37.76 1.33 0.37
C GLU A 16 -36.67 0.80 -0.58
N GLY A 17 -35.43 1.29 -0.44
CA GLY A 17 -34.31 0.82 -1.27
C GLY A 17 -33.98 -0.66 -1.08
N MET A 18 -34.08 -1.19 0.14
CA MET A 18 -33.90 -2.63 0.40
C MET A 18 -35.02 -3.48 -0.18
N ARG A 19 -36.27 -2.99 -0.12
CA ARG A 19 -37.44 -3.67 -0.70
C ARG A 19 -37.32 -3.77 -2.22
N ASP A 20 -36.90 -2.70 -2.89
CA ASP A 20 -36.73 -2.66 -4.34
C ASP A 20 -35.59 -3.57 -4.84
N GLN A 21 -34.47 -3.68 -4.12
CA GLN A 21 -33.34 -4.51 -4.53
C GLN A 21 -33.56 -6.02 -4.34
N HIS A 22 -34.44 -6.43 -3.42
CA HIS A 22 -34.59 -7.81 -3.00
C HIS A 22 -35.92 -8.48 -3.39
N GLY A 23 -36.81 -7.77 -4.09
CA GLY A 23 -38.01 -8.28 -4.79
C GLY A 23 -38.78 -9.39 -4.05
N GLU A 24 -39.83 -9.04 -3.29
CA GLU A 24 -40.85 -9.87 -2.60
C GLU A 24 -40.45 -11.14 -1.80
N ASP A 25 -39.26 -11.72 -1.97
CA ASP A 25 -38.85 -13.01 -1.41
C ASP A 25 -38.34 -12.91 0.04
N ARG A 26 -38.07 -11.70 0.55
CA ARG A 26 -37.59 -11.47 1.93
C ARG A 26 -38.63 -10.76 2.78
N THR A 27 -38.86 -11.28 3.99
CA THR A 27 -39.75 -10.64 4.97
C THR A 27 -39.10 -9.40 5.59
N GLU A 28 -39.92 -8.48 6.09
CA GLU A 28 -39.47 -7.28 6.83
C GLU A 28 -38.48 -7.62 7.95
N ALA A 29 -38.79 -8.65 8.73
CA ALA A 29 -37.93 -9.13 9.80
C ALA A 29 -36.54 -9.56 9.30
N GLN A 30 -36.44 -10.13 8.10
CA GLN A 30 -35.16 -10.54 7.51
C GLN A 30 -34.33 -9.35 7.03
N LEU A 31 -34.97 -8.32 6.46
CA LEU A 31 -34.29 -7.10 6.04
C LEU A 31 -33.75 -6.32 7.24
N VAL A 32 -34.55 -6.19 8.30
CA VAL A 32 -34.15 -5.53 9.55
C VAL A 32 -33.02 -6.30 10.24
N ASP A 33 -33.10 -7.64 10.33
CA ASP A 33 -32.01 -8.46 10.87
C ASP A 33 -30.71 -8.30 10.07
N ASP A 34 -30.78 -8.26 8.74
CA ASP A 34 -29.59 -8.04 7.90
C ASP A 34 -28.99 -6.64 8.12
N ALA A 35 -29.82 -5.60 8.19
CA ALA A 35 -29.39 -4.24 8.47
C ALA A 35 -28.69 -4.13 9.83
N ILE A 36 -29.29 -4.69 10.88
CA ILE A 36 -28.71 -4.73 12.23
C ILE A 36 -27.37 -5.48 12.21
N ARG A 37 -27.30 -6.63 11.54
CA ARG A 37 -26.05 -7.41 11.42
C ARG A 37 -24.96 -6.66 10.68
N ARG A 38 -25.30 -5.91 9.62
CA ARG A 38 -24.33 -5.08 8.88
C ARG A 38 -23.75 -3.98 9.76
N VAL A 39 -24.61 -3.24 10.47
CA VAL A 39 -24.20 -2.19 11.40
C VAL A 39 -23.35 -2.77 12.53
N HIS A 40 -23.80 -3.85 13.16
CA HIS A 40 -23.07 -4.51 14.23
C HIS A 40 -21.69 -5.01 13.76
N ARG A 41 -21.61 -5.67 12.59
CA ARG A 41 -20.33 -6.10 12.01
C ARG A 41 -19.42 -4.91 11.72
N GLY A 42 -19.99 -3.79 11.32
CA GLY A 42 -19.24 -2.58 11.01
C GLY A 42 -18.55 -1.98 12.22
N PHE A 43 -19.33 -1.67 13.26
CA PHE A 43 -18.84 -0.93 14.42
C PHE A 43 -18.24 -1.82 15.51
N PHE A 44 -18.77 -3.04 15.68
CA PHE A 44 -18.38 -3.95 16.76
C PHE A 44 -17.64 -5.20 16.27
N GLY A 45 -17.70 -5.52 14.97
CA GLY A 45 -17.10 -6.72 14.39
C GLY A 45 -17.99 -7.95 14.52
N ARG A 46 -17.53 -9.10 14.00
CA ARG A 46 -18.25 -10.38 14.09
C ARG A 46 -18.36 -10.85 15.55
N PRO A 47 -19.48 -11.46 15.95
CA PRO A 47 -19.66 -11.97 17.32
C PRO A 47 -18.60 -13.02 17.69
N PRO A 48 -18.33 -13.23 18.99
CA PRO A 48 -17.37 -14.24 19.44
C PRO A 48 -17.78 -15.63 18.89
N GLY A 49 -16.83 -16.36 18.31
CA GLY A 49 -17.10 -17.64 17.63
C GLY A 49 -17.57 -17.53 16.17
N GLY A 50 -17.91 -16.32 15.68
CA GLY A 50 -18.30 -16.07 14.28
C GLY A 50 -17.13 -15.94 13.29
N GLY A 51 -15.92 -16.33 13.69
CA GLY A 51 -14.66 -16.09 12.99
C GLY A 51 -14.23 -14.61 13.05
N GLY A 52 -12.94 -14.36 13.28
CA GLY A 52 -12.34 -13.03 13.11
C GLY A 52 -11.77 -12.86 11.69
N PRO A 53 -11.09 -11.74 11.39
CA PRO A 53 -10.14 -11.76 10.28
C PRO A 53 -9.14 -12.91 10.49
N ASP A 54 -8.77 -13.60 9.40
CA ASP A 54 -7.86 -14.77 9.45
C ASP A 54 -6.44 -14.41 9.90
N GLN A 55 -6.16 -13.12 10.15
CA GLN A 55 -4.87 -12.61 10.57
C GLN A 55 -5.02 -11.74 11.81
N PRO A 56 -4.06 -11.81 12.76
CA PRO A 56 -4.03 -10.89 13.89
C PRO A 56 -3.91 -9.46 13.40
N THR A 57 -4.78 -8.58 13.89
CA THR A 57 -4.76 -7.16 13.55
C THR A 57 -4.40 -6.26 14.71
N GLY A 58 -4.17 -6.78 15.92
CA GLY A 58 -3.73 -5.92 17.04
C GLY A 58 -2.49 -5.12 16.63
N PRO A 59 -2.42 -3.81 16.88
CA PRO A 59 -3.27 -2.95 17.73
C PRO A 59 -4.48 -2.28 17.04
N PHE A 60 -4.89 -2.78 15.88
CA PHE A 60 -6.06 -2.28 15.16
C PHE A 60 -7.32 -3.02 15.61
N PHE A 61 -8.29 -2.23 16.05
CA PHE A 61 -9.56 -2.67 16.58
C PHE A 61 -10.73 -2.04 15.83
N LYS A 62 -11.90 -2.65 15.92
CA LYS A 62 -13.15 -2.01 15.54
C LYS A 62 -13.40 -0.77 16.42
N TRP A 63 -14.02 0.26 15.85
CA TRP A 63 -14.24 1.54 16.54
C TRP A 63 -14.90 1.38 17.93
N ALA A 64 -15.97 0.59 18.00
CA ALA A 64 -16.80 0.45 19.19
C ALA A 64 -16.51 -0.81 20.01
N SER A 65 -15.46 -1.58 19.70
CA SER A 65 -15.18 -2.84 20.41
C SER A 65 -13.69 -3.15 20.50
N GLY A 66 -13.31 -4.09 21.37
CA GLY A 66 -11.95 -4.64 21.43
C GLY A 66 -11.67 -5.74 20.40
N ARG A 67 -12.52 -5.90 19.37
CA ARG A 67 -12.35 -6.95 18.36
C ARG A 67 -11.40 -6.49 17.26
N SER A 68 -10.74 -7.45 16.62
CA SER A 68 -9.85 -7.23 15.48
C SER A 68 -10.51 -6.39 14.38
N ALA A 69 -9.76 -5.43 13.84
CA ALA A 69 -10.22 -4.59 12.75
C ALA A 69 -10.51 -5.41 11.48
N GLU A 70 -11.67 -5.16 10.88
CA GLU A 70 -12.07 -5.60 9.55
C GLU A 70 -12.43 -4.33 8.79
N VAL A 71 -11.81 -4.09 7.63
CA VAL A 71 -12.03 -2.88 6.85
C VAL A 71 -12.85 -3.19 5.60
N LEU A 72 -13.81 -2.31 5.32
CA LEU A 72 -14.59 -2.33 4.09
C LEU A 72 -14.26 -1.07 3.29
N LEU A 73 -13.86 -1.26 2.04
CA LEU A 73 -13.46 -0.19 1.14
C LEU A 73 -14.44 -0.13 -0.03
N ARG A 74 -14.92 1.08 -0.33
CA ARG A 74 -15.68 1.38 -1.55
C ARG A 74 -14.71 1.99 -2.55
N GLN A 75 -14.59 1.39 -3.73
CA GLN A 75 -13.82 2.00 -4.80
C GLN A 75 -14.54 3.24 -5.33
N VAL A 76 -13.85 4.38 -5.40
CA VAL A 76 -14.38 5.66 -5.88
C VAL A 76 -13.84 5.97 -7.27
N ASP A 77 -12.56 5.66 -7.52
CA ASP A 77 -11.89 5.84 -8.80
C ASP A 77 -10.95 4.65 -9.10
N ALA A 78 -10.28 4.65 -10.24
CA ALA A 78 -9.35 3.62 -10.70
C ALA A 78 -8.27 3.27 -9.66
N THR A 79 -7.86 4.22 -8.83
CA THR A 79 -6.80 4.05 -7.82
C THR A 79 -7.19 4.42 -6.40
N THR A 80 -8.40 4.96 -6.19
CA THR A 80 -8.79 5.57 -4.92
C THR A 80 -9.99 4.87 -4.31
N PHE A 81 -9.90 4.65 -3.00
CA PHE A 81 -10.90 3.99 -2.19
C PHE A 81 -11.37 4.90 -1.07
N ARG A 82 -12.59 4.66 -0.61
CA ARG A 82 -13.18 5.30 0.55
C ARG A 82 -13.50 4.28 1.62
N LEU A 83 -13.10 4.56 2.85
CA LEU A 83 -13.37 3.70 3.99
C LEU A 83 -14.86 3.74 4.33
N SER A 84 -15.53 2.59 4.31
CA SER A 84 -16.98 2.51 4.55
C SER A 84 -17.33 2.34 6.03
N GLN A 85 -16.34 2.04 6.88
CA GLN A 85 -16.54 1.75 8.30
C GLN A 85 -15.34 2.21 9.11
N PRO A 86 -15.56 2.84 10.27
CA PRO A 86 -14.46 3.36 11.07
C PRO A 86 -13.72 2.24 11.80
N PHE A 87 -12.44 2.48 12.09
CA PHE A 87 -11.61 1.63 12.95
C PHE A 87 -10.73 2.46 13.88
N ARG A 88 -10.11 1.80 14.85
CA ARG A 88 -9.25 2.43 15.84
C ARG A 88 -7.89 1.75 15.89
N TYR A 89 -6.83 2.54 16.00
CA TYR A 89 -5.51 2.10 16.40
C TYR A 89 -5.29 2.40 17.89
N ASP A 90 -4.82 1.42 18.66
CA ASP A 90 -4.50 1.59 20.09
C ASP A 90 -3.32 0.69 20.51
N ASP A 91 -2.13 1.27 20.61
CA ASP A 91 -0.89 0.59 21.03
C ASP A 91 -0.66 0.65 22.56
N GLY A 92 -1.65 1.14 23.33
CA GLY A 92 -1.56 1.38 24.76
C GLY A 92 -0.82 2.66 25.16
N ARG A 93 -0.19 3.37 24.21
CA ARG A 93 0.45 4.68 24.42
C ARG A 93 -0.26 5.79 23.65
N ARG A 94 -0.73 5.47 22.45
CA ARG A 94 -1.36 6.36 21.48
C ARG A 94 -2.64 5.71 20.99
N ARG A 95 -3.65 6.54 20.76
CA ARG A 95 -4.95 6.12 20.25
C ARG A 95 -5.36 7.05 19.12
N PHE A 96 -5.63 6.46 17.96
CA PHE A 96 -6.12 7.18 16.78
C PHE A 96 -7.39 6.52 16.28
N ASN A 97 -8.39 7.34 15.94
CA ASN A 97 -9.64 6.87 15.36
C ASN A 97 -9.65 7.28 13.89
N VAL A 98 -9.73 6.30 12.99
CA VAL A 98 -9.87 6.56 11.56
C VAL A 98 -11.37 6.56 11.25
N PRO A 99 -11.94 7.71 10.85
CA PRO A 99 -13.38 7.85 10.63
C PRO A 99 -13.82 7.10 9.38
N GLU A 100 -15.13 6.90 9.24
CA GLU A 100 -15.69 6.55 7.93
C GLU A 100 -15.49 7.69 6.93
N ASP A 101 -15.65 7.36 5.65
CA ASP A 101 -15.46 8.25 4.51
C ASP A 101 -14.04 8.77 4.25
N ASP A 102 -13.07 8.34 5.05
CA ASP A 102 -11.65 8.60 4.84
C ASP A 102 -11.18 8.07 3.47
N VAL A 103 -10.43 8.89 2.74
CA VAL A 103 -10.03 8.61 1.35
C VAL A 103 -8.58 8.13 1.31
N THR A 104 -8.34 7.01 0.64
CA THR A 104 -7.03 6.35 0.60
C THR A 104 -6.73 5.84 -0.81
N ASP A 105 -5.47 5.93 -1.22
CA ASP A 105 -4.94 5.24 -2.41
C ASP A 105 -4.26 3.90 -2.06
N LEU A 106 -4.41 3.47 -0.80
CA LEU A 106 -3.74 2.34 -0.16
C LEU A 106 -2.23 2.49 -0.17
N ALA A 107 -1.57 1.87 -1.13
CA ALA A 107 -0.15 2.02 -1.35
C ALA A 107 0.06 2.34 -2.82
N SER A 108 0.43 3.60 -3.09
CA SER A 108 0.90 4.09 -4.39
C SER A 108 2.25 3.48 -4.77
N VAL A 109 2.24 2.19 -5.13
CA VAL A 109 3.43 1.42 -5.53
C VAL A 109 3.60 1.45 -7.05
N PRO A 110 4.77 1.86 -7.58
CA PRO A 110 5.08 1.77 -9.00
C PRO A 110 4.91 0.34 -9.54
N ARG A 111 4.38 0.19 -10.75
CA ARG A 111 4.07 -1.13 -11.36
C ARG A 111 5.24 -2.11 -11.34
N PHE A 112 6.47 -1.64 -11.58
CA PHE A 112 7.66 -2.50 -11.58
C PHE A 112 8.07 -2.98 -10.17
N LEU A 113 7.45 -2.48 -9.10
CA LEU A 113 7.68 -2.89 -7.71
C LEU A 113 6.54 -3.70 -7.11
N THR A 114 5.41 -3.85 -7.81
CA THR A 114 4.24 -4.55 -7.26
C THR A 114 4.48 -6.04 -7.00
N TRP A 115 5.48 -6.65 -7.66
CA TRP A 115 5.92 -8.02 -7.37
C TRP A 115 6.62 -8.15 -6.01
N LEU A 116 7.21 -7.06 -5.51
CA LEU A 116 7.95 -7.03 -4.25
C LEU A 116 7.07 -6.53 -3.09
N VAL A 117 6.32 -5.45 -3.34
CA VAL A 117 5.38 -4.85 -2.39
C VAL A 117 4.01 -4.76 -3.07
N PRO A 118 3.06 -5.66 -2.75
CA PRO A 118 1.71 -5.56 -3.31
C PRO A 118 1.02 -4.28 -2.79
N ARG A 119 0.03 -3.76 -3.54
CA ARG A 119 -0.71 -2.55 -3.14
C ARG A 119 -1.57 -2.73 -1.88
N TYR A 120 -1.90 -3.97 -1.55
CA TYR A 120 -2.67 -4.33 -0.37
C TYR A 120 -2.15 -5.62 0.25
N GLY A 121 -2.52 -5.85 1.50
CA GLY A 121 -2.17 -7.04 2.26
C GLY A 121 -2.12 -6.76 3.75
N ARG A 122 -1.22 -7.44 4.46
CA ARG A 122 -1.07 -7.28 5.92
C ARG A 122 -0.77 -5.85 6.36
N HIS A 123 -0.16 -5.03 5.49
CA HIS A 123 0.16 -3.63 5.77
C HIS A 123 -1.01 -2.66 5.52
N THR A 124 -2.14 -3.13 4.99
CA THR A 124 -3.26 -2.25 4.58
C THR A 124 -3.81 -1.41 5.73
N LEU A 125 -4.00 -1.99 6.92
CA LEU A 125 -4.47 -1.25 8.10
C LEU A 125 -3.49 -0.12 8.50
N ALA A 126 -2.19 -0.40 8.44
CA ALA A 126 -1.16 0.60 8.70
C ALA A 126 -1.16 1.70 7.63
N ALA A 127 -1.39 1.35 6.36
CA ALA A 127 -1.46 2.32 5.26
C ALA A 127 -2.68 3.26 5.40
N LEU A 128 -3.85 2.71 5.75
CA LEU A 128 -5.05 3.51 6.04
C LEU A 128 -4.82 4.49 7.21
N LEU A 129 -4.17 4.02 8.28
CA LEU A 129 -3.80 4.89 9.39
C LEU A 129 -2.79 5.96 8.97
N HIS A 130 -1.81 5.62 8.13
CA HIS A 130 -0.80 6.58 7.64
C HIS A 130 -1.43 7.68 6.80
N ASP A 131 -2.30 7.32 5.86
CA ASP A 131 -3.01 8.29 5.02
C ASP A 131 -3.82 9.26 5.88
N HIS A 132 -4.61 8.73 6.83
CA HIS A 132 -5.37 9.54 7.78
C HIS A 132 -4.49 10.54 8.56
N LEU A 133 -3.33 10.07 9.03
CA LEU A 133 -2.41 10.89 9.84
C LEU A 133 -1.61 11.90 9.02
N GLN A 134 -1.51 11.73 7.70
CA GLN A 134 -0.91 12.76 6.85
C GLN A 134 -1.81 13.98 6.70
N ASP A 135 -3.11 13.82 6.92
CA ASP A 135 -4.11 14.89 6.90
C ASP A 135 -4.43 15.45 8.32
N ASP A 136 -3.88 14.85 9.39
CA ASP A 136 -4.07 15.32 10.77
C ASP A 136 -2.98 16.35 11.17
N ASP A 137 -3.38 17.61 11.37
CA ASP A 137 -2.51 18.71 11.79
C ASP A 137 -1.78 18.48 13.13
N ARG A 138 -2.24 17.51 13.94
CA ARG A 138 -1.63 17.19 15.25
C ARG A 138 -0.41 16.29 15.13
N VAL A 139 -0.22 15.61 14.00
CA VAL A 139 0.83 14.62 13.80
C VAL A 139 1.76 15.07 12.69
N SER A 140 3.05 15.16 12.97
CA SER A 140 4.02 15.50 11.92
C SER A 140 4.15 14.37 10.91
N SER A 141 4.41 14.67 9.64
CA SER A 141 4.64 13.62 8.62
C SER A 141 5.75 12.63 9.00
N GLU A 142 6.79 13.08 9.73
CA GLU A 142 7.85 12.19 10.25
C GLU A 142 7.32 11.22 11.32
N GLU A 143 6.44 11.70 12.19
CA GLU A 143 5.81 10.89 13.22
C GLU A 143 4.82 9.89 12.60
N ALA A 144 4.03 10.32 11.62
CA ALA A 144 3.17 9.44 10.84
C ALA A 144 3.99 8.34 10.14
N ASP A 145 5.11 8.67 9.51
CA ASP A 145 6.02 7.70 8.88
C ASP A 145 6.56 6.69 9.90
N LEU A 146 6.99 7.14 11.09
CA LEU A 146 7.46 6.25 12.15
C LEU A 146 6.35 5.33 12.67
N LEU A 147 5.15 5.88 12.91
CA LEU A 147 4.00 5.10 13.34
C LEU A 147 3.59 4.06 12.29
N PHE A 148 3.67 4.40 11.01
CA PHE A 148 3.42 3.46 9.92
C PHE A 148 4.37 2.26 9.97
N ARG A 149 5.67 2.50 10.17
CA ARG A 149 6.66 1.43 10.33
C ARG A 149 6.38 0.55 11.54
N ASP A 150 6.09 1.17 12.68
CA ASP A 150 5.91 0.48 13.96
C ASP A 150 4.62 -0.35 13.94
N SER A 151 3.51 0.22 13.47
CA SER A 151 2.22 -0.47 13.32
C SER A 151 2.27 -1.64 12.35
N MET A 152 3.01 -1.53 11.23
CA MET A 152 3.31 -2.67 10.37
C MET A 152 4.05 -3.79 11.12
N GLY A 153 4.95 -3.44 12.05
CA GLY A 153 5.65 -4.41 12.87
C GLY A 153 4.74 -5.16 13.83
N GLU A 154 3.77 -4.47 14.42
CA GLU A 154 2.82 -5.03 15.38
C GLU A 154 1.84 -6.01 14.72
N ILE A 155 1.41 -5.73 13.50
CA ILE A 155 0.56 -6.63 12.71
C ILE A 155 1.34 -7.72 11.96
N GLY A 156 2.66 -7.85 12.19
CA GLY A 156 3.48 -8.95 11.67
C GLY A 156 3.90 -8.83 10.21
N VAL A 157 4.08 -7.60 9.70
CA VAL A 157 4.75 -7.36 8.41
C VAL A 157 6.25 -7.65 8.55
N PRO A 158 6.86 -8.41 7.61
CA PRO A 158 8.29 -8.73 7.67
C PRO A 158 9.18 -7.49 7.76
N LEU A 159 10.27 -7.60 8.52
CA LEU A 159 11.23 -6.52 8.80
C LEU A 159 11.66 -5.79 7.52
N ALA A 160 12.18 -6.52 6.53
CA ALA A 160 12.65 -5.92 5.28
C ALA A 160 11.54 -5.11 4.56
N ARG A 161 10.31 -5.64 4.51
CA ARG A 161 9.18 -4.99 3.85
C ARG A 161 8.76 -3.71 4.58
N ARG A 162 8.59 -3.75 5.90
CA ARG A 162 8.17 -2.56 6.66
C ARG A 162 9.21 -1.43 6.60
N TRP A 163 10.50 -1.77 6.60
CA TRP A 163 11.57 -0.78 6.46
C TRP A 163 11.65 -0.21 5.04
N LEU A 164 11.42 -1.03 4.00
CA LEU A 164 11.35 -0.55 2.61
C LEU A 164 10.18 0.41 2.41
N MET A 165 9.00 0.06 2.92
CA MET A 165 7.80 0.90 2.84
C MET A 165 7.98 2.21 3.62
N TRP A 166 8.57 2.14 4.83
CA TRP A 166 8.94 3.32 5.61
C TRP A 166 9.91 4.25 4.86
N ALA A 167 10.93 3.69 4.21
CA ALA A 167 11.88 4.46 3.41
C ALA A 167 11.20 5.18 2.25
N ALA A 168 10.22 4.53 1.60
CA ALA A 168 9.48 5.12 0.49
C ALA A 168 8.63 6.31 0.94
N VAL A 169 7.87 6.19 2.04
CA VAL A 169 7.07 7.30 2.57
C VAL A 169 7.93 8.42 3.12
N GLY A 170 9.05 8.10 3.79
CA GLY A 170 10.01 9.12 4.26
C GLY A 170 10.63 9.92 3.12
N LEU A 171 10.90 9.29 1.97
CA LEU A 171 11.36 9.99 0.77
C LEU A 171 10.28 10.93 0.21
N ARG A 172 9.00 10.52 0.25
CA ARG A 172 7.85 11.37 -0.13
C ARG A 172 7.75 12.59 0.81
N THR A 173 7.85 12.37 2.11
CA THR A 173 7.85 13.42 3.12
C THR A 173 8.98 14.43 2.87
N GLU A 174 10.19 13.96 2.58
CA GLU A 174 11.31 14.86 2.28
C GLU A 174 11.13 15.63 0.96
N LYS A 175 10.54 14.99 -0.06
CA LYS A 175 10.16 15.66 -1.31
C LYS A 175 9.18 16.80 -1.08
N ASN A 176 8.15 16.59 -0.25
CA ASN A 176 7.13 17.61 0.03
C ASN A 176 7.69 18.83 0.75
N ARG A 177 8.77 18.67 1.54
CA ARG A 177 9.47 19.78 2.21
C ARG A 177 10.41 20.56 1.30
N GLY A 178 10.78 20.00 0.15
CA GLY A 178 11.65 20.64 -0.84
C GLY A 178 13.11 20.81 -0.38
N GLY A 179 13.92 21.36 -1.28
CA GLY A 179 15.31 21.75 -1.00
C GLY A 179 16.39 20.72 -1.33
N TRP A 180 17.62 21.02 -0.90
CA TRP A 180 18.85 20.27 -1.24
C TRP A 180 18.84 18.81 -0.74
N ARG A 181 18.03 18.51 0.28
CA ARG A 181 17.93 17.17 0.86
C ARG A 181 17.25 16.17 -0.08
N MET A 182 16.25 16.61 -0.85
CA MET A 182 15.62 15.80 -1.89
C MET A 182 16.60 15.49 -3.03
N VAL A 183 17.33 16.49 -3.52
CA VAL A 183 18.35 16.31 -4.58
C VAL A 183 19.36 15.25 -4.14
N ARG A 184 19.80 15.34 -2.89
CA ARG A 184 20.70 14.34 -2.30
C ARG A 184 20.06 12.95 -2.25
N ALA A 185 18.83 12.83 -1.76
CA ALA A 185 18.14 11.54 -1.67
C ALA A 185 17.91 10.89 -3.06
N VAL A 186 17.56 11.69 -4.07
CA VAL A 186 17.41 11.22 -5.46
C VAL A 186 18.77 10.83 -6.05
N ALA A 187 19.81 11.67 -5.88
CA ALA A 187 21.15 11.35 -6.32
C ALA A 187 21.66 10.04 -5.71
N TRP A 188 21.31 9.78 -4.44
CA TRP A 188 21.57 8.51 -3.77
C TRP A 188 20.87 7.34 -4.44
N VAL A 189 19.55 7.42 -4.64
CA VAL A 189 18.77 6.36 -5.31
C VAL A 189 19.36 6.07 -6.70
N VAL A 190 19.77 7.10 -7.43
CA VAL A 190 20.40 6.96 -8.76
C VAL A 190 21.77 6.31 -8.68
N LEU A 191 22.64 6.74 -7.76
CA LEU A 191 23.97 6.14 -7.57
C LEU A 191 23.87 4.66 -7.17
N PHE A 192 22.94 4.35 -6.28
CA PHE A 192 22.60 2.99 -5.90
C PHE A 192 22.11 2.20 -7.11
N ALA A 193 21.12 2.69 -7.84
CA ALA A 193 20.59 2.02 -9.04
C ALA A 193 21.68 1.77 -10.11
N ALA A 194 22.60 2.72 -10.30
CA ALA A 194 23.74 2.57 -11.21
C ALA A 194 24.71 1.48 -10.72
N ALA A 195 25.01 1.43 -9.42
CA ALA A 195 25.84 0.38 -8.83
C ALA A 195 25.17 -1.01 -8.90
N ALA A 196 23.85 -1.08 -8.68
CA ALA A 196 23.03 -2.28 -8.89
C ALA A 196 23.14 -2.80 -10.33
N LEU A 197 23.01 -1.89 -11.29
CA LEU A 197 23.05 -2.20 -12.70
C LEU A 197 24.45 -2.70 -13.11
N ALA A 198 25.49 -1.99 -12.70
CA ALA A 198 26.88 -2.39 -12.95
C ALA A 198 27.18 -3.77 -12.36
N LEU A 199 26.70 -4.04 -11.13
CA LEU A 199 26.82 -5.34 -10.50
C LEU A 199 26.08 -6.43 -11.29
N SER A 200 24.83 -6.17 -11.69
CA SER A 200 24.03 -7.13 -12.46
C SER A 200 24.67 -7.47 -13.81
N VAL A 201 25.18 -6.46 -14.51
CA VAL A 201 25.92 -6.63 -15.78
C VAL A 201 27.20 -7.44 -15.56
N GLY A 202 27.97 -7.14 -14.50
CA GLY A 202 29.18 -7.89 -14.15
C GLY A 202 28.90 -9.36 -13.84
N LEU A 203 27.82 -9.66 -13.11
CA LEU A 203 27.39 -11.03 -12.82
C LEU A 203 27.00 -11.78 -14.09
N VAL A 204 26.24 -11.15 -14.99
CA VAL A 204 25.86 -11.76 -16.27
C VAL A 204 27.09 -12.00 -17.15
N ALA A 205 28.00 -11.02 -17.27
CA ALA A 205 29.22 -11.15 -18.06
C ALA A 205 30.13 -12.28 -17.52
N GLY A 206 30.31 -12.32 -16.19
CA GLY A 206 31.09 -13.38 -15.53
C GLY A 206 30.50 -14.78 -15.73
N ALA A 207 29.17 -14.89 -15.67
CA ALA A 207 28.48 -16.15 -15.96
C ALA A 207 28.70 -16.62 -17.41
N LEU A 208 28.63 -15.70 -18.38
CA LEU A 208 28.84 -15.99 -19.81
C LEU A 208 30.31 -16.30 -20.14
N SER A 209 31.26 -15.72 -19.40
CA SER A 209 32.70 -15.93 -19.62
C SER A 209 33.30 -17.09 -18.81
N GLY A 210 32.48 -17.92 -18.16
CA GLY A 210 32.95 -19.11 -17.42
C GLY A 210 33.54 -18.84 -16.03
N TRP A 211 33.13 -17.75 -15.36
CA TRP A 211 33.49 -17.43 -13.96
C TRP A 211 35.00 -17.34 -13.67
N GLY A 212 35.80 -16.99 -14.68
CA GLY A 212 37.28 -17.05 -14.67
C GLY A 212 37.98 -16.52 -13.39
N PRO A 213 37.50 -15.46 -12.72
CA PRO A 213 37.86 -15.30 -11.31
C PRO A 213 36.62 -14.95 -10.49
N LEU A 214 35.95 -15.96 -9.96
CA LEU A 214 34.93 -15.83 -8.91
C LEU A 214 35.32 -14.81 -7.81
N LEU A 215 36.61 -14.72 -7.49
CA LEU A 215 37.18 -13.74 -6.56
C LEU A 215 37.04 -12.28 -7.02
N THR A 216 37.10 -11.99 -8.32
CA THR A 216 36.88 -10.64 -8.85
C THR A 216 35.40 -10.26 -8.81
N ALA A 217 34.49 -11.19 -9.07
CA ALA A 217 33.06 -10.97 -8.93
C ALA A 217 32.67 -10.73 -7.46
N ILE A 218 33.18 -11.56 -6.54
CA ILE A 218 33.00 -11.38 -5.09
C ILE A 218 33.62 -10.06 -4.62
N GLY A 219 34.83 -9.73 -5.08
CA GLY A 219 35.51 -8.47 -4.75
C GLY A 219 34.75 -7.25 -5.26
N ALA A 220 34.16 -7.31 -6.46
CA ALA A 220 33.32 -6.24 -7.00
C ALA A 220 32.03 -6.07 -6.20
N VAL A 221 31.35 -7.18 -5.85
CA VAL A 221 30.16 -7.15 -4.98
C VAL A 221 30.53 -6.55 -3.61
N ALA A 222 31.58 -7.06 -2.98
CA ALA A 222 32.04 -6.59 -1.68
C ALA A 222 32.45 -5.11 -1.72
N GLY A 223 33.11 -4.66 -2.79
CA GLY A 223 33.47 -3.26 -2.99
C GLY A 223 32.24 -2.34 -3.14
N VAL A 224 31.23 -2.76 -3.90
CA VAL A 224 29.96 -2.03 -4.04
C VAL A 224 29.22 -1.96 -2.70
N VAL A 225 29.16 -3.08 -1.97
CA VAL A 225 28.50 -3.15 -0.65
C VAL A 225 29.23 -2.32 0.39
N VAL A 226 30.56 -2.46 0.50
CA VAL A 226 31.37 -1.69 1.44
C VAL A 226 31.35 -0.22 1.08
N GLY A 227 31.49 0.14 -0.20
CA GLY A 227 31.35 1.52 -0.66
C GLY A 227 29.99 2.10 -0.31
N ALA A 228 28.91 1.38 -0.58
CA ALA A 228 27.57 1.76 -0.20
C ALA A 228 27.42 1.96 1.31
N LEU A 229 27.92 1.03 2.14
CA LEU A 229 27.83 1.11 3.59
C LEU A 229 28.67 2.28 4.14
N VAL A 230 29.91 2.45 3.66
CA VAL A 230 30.83 3.52 4.07
C VAL A 230 30.26 4.89 3.71
N VAL A 231 29.79 5.08 2.48
CA VAL A 231 29.18 6.35 2.10
C VAL A 231 27.90 6.56 2.91
N SER A 232 27.16 5.50 3.28
CA SER A 232 25.99 5.65 4.14
C SER A 232 26.37 6.20 5.55
N VAL A 233 27.51 5.80 6.14
CA VAL A 233 27.95 6.19 7.51
C VAL A 233 28.15 7.70 7.63
N VAL A 234 28.68 8.31 6.57
CA VAL A 234 29.12 9.71 6.56
C VAL A 234 27.96 10.70 6.74
N TRP A 235 26.70 10.27 6.61
CA TRP A 235 25.56 11.17 6.49
C TRP A 235 24.55 11.15 7.64
N GLY A 236 24.98 10.75 8.84
CA GLY A 236 24.33 11.09 10.10
C GLY A 236 22.95 10.45 10.33
N ARG A 237 21.91 11.26 10.58
CA ARG A 237 20.57 10.81 11.05
C ARG A 237 19.83 9.87 10.07
N LEU A 238 20.22 9.84 8.78
CA LEU A 238 19.58 9.03 7.73
C LEU A 238 20.32 7.71 7.44
N TRP A 239 21.31 7.33 8.27
CA TRP A 239 22.15 6.17 7.99
C TRP A 239 21.36 4.86 7.88
N ALA A 240 20.26 4.72 8.63
CA ALA A 240 19.37 3.56 8.57
C ALA A 240 18.72 3.35 7.19
N LEU A 241 18.43 4.44 6.46
CA LEU A 241 17.91 4.37 5.08
C LEU A 241 18.98 3.88 4.10
N GLY A 242 20.20 4.43 4.21
CA GLY A 242 21.34 4.08 3.34
C GLY A 242 21.80 2.63 3.47
N SER A 243 21.85 2.11 4.69
CA SER A 243 22.23 0.72 4.97
C SER A 243 21.21 -0.28 4.41
N LEU A 244 19.92 0.05 4.50
CA LEU A 244 18.85 -0.79 3.96
C LEU A 244 18.84 -0.78 2.42
N THR A 245 19.05 0.38 1.79
CA THR A 245 19.17 0.47 0.33
C THR A 245 20.40 -0.28 -0.19
N ALA A 246 21.50 -0.27 0.56
CA ALA A 246 22.72 -1.02 0.22
C ALA A 246 22.49 -2.54 0.20
N VAL A 247 21.81 -3.08 1.22
CA VAL A 247 21.46 -4.51 1.28
C VAL A 247 20.42 -4.87 0.22
N GLY A 248 19.38 -4.05 0.08
CA GLY A 248 18.36 -4.22 -0.96
C GLY A 248 18.95 -4.23 -2.37
N LEU A 249 20.00 -3.45 -2.61
CA LEU A 249 20.69 -3.38 -3.90
C LEU A 249 21.24 -4.74 -4.34
N VAL A 250 21.89 -5.47 -3.44
CA VAL A 250 22.52 -6.75 -3.76
C VAL A 250 21.49 -7.80 -4.11
N PHE A 251 20.39 -7.83 -3.36
CA PHE A 251 19.36 -8.88 -3.51
C PHE A 251 18.31 -8.55 -4.57
N PHE A 252 17.97 -7.28 -4.75
CA PHE A 252 16.88 -6.87 -5.64
C PHE A 252 17.36 -6.32 -7.00
N SER A 253 18.66 -6.00 -7.19
CA SER A 253 19.15 -5.46 -8.47
C SER A 253 18.83 -6.34 -9.68
N LEU A 254 19.20 -7.61 -9.63
CA LEU A 254 18.97 -8.54 -10.74
C LEU A 254 17.48 -8.86 -10.96
N PRO A 255 16.67 -9.16 -9.93
CA PRO A 255 15.21 -9.27 -10.08
C PRO A 255 14.55 -8.00 -10.65
N VAL A 256 14.93 -6.81 -10.18
CA VAL A 256 14.42 -5.54 -10.70
C VAL A 256 14.78 -5.37 -12.17
N LEU A 257 16.04 -5.64 -12.56
CA LEU A 257 16.47 -5.58 -13.95
C LEU A 257 15.63 -6.50 -14.85
N LEU A 258 15.41 -7.76 -14.41
CA LEU A 258 14.59 -8.72 -15.16
C LEU A 258 13.14 -8.23 -15.31
N VAL A 259 12.54 -7.71 -14.23
CA VAL A 259 11.18 -7.15 -14.28
C VAL A 259 11.11 -5.94 -15.19
N LEU A 260 12.11 -5.06 -15.18
CA LEU A 260 12.16 -3.90 -16.08
C LEU A 260 12.28 -4.32 -17.55
N ILE A 261 13.11 -5.32 -17.86
CA ILE A 261 13.22 -5.88 -19.22
C ILE A 261 11.88 -6.49 -19.65
N ALA A 262 11.27 -7.32 -18.80
CA ALA A 262 9.99 -7.95 -19.10
C ALA A 262 8.86 -6.92 -19.28
N LEU A 263 8.78 -5.93 -18.39
CA LEU A 263 7.80 -4.84 -18.48
C LEU A 263 8.03 -3.99 -19.73
N GLY A 264 9.28 -3.66 -20.06
CA GLY A 264 9.63 -2.95 -21.29
C GLY A 264 9.22 -3.71 -22.55
N GLY A 265 9.45 -5.02 -22.58
CA GLY A 265 9.00 -5.90 -23.67
C GLY A 265 7.47 -5.93 -23.80
N TYR A 266 6.74 -6.05 -22.67
CA TYR A 266 5.28 -5.97 -22.65
C TYR A 266 4.77 -4.62 -23.19
N LEU A 267 5.31 -3.50 -22.72
CA LEU A 267 4.89 -2.16 -23.15
C LEU A 267 5.20 -1.92 -24.63
N ALA A 268 6.33 -2.43 -25.13
CA ALA A 268 6.66 -2.35 -26.56
C ALA A 268 5.70 -3.17 -27.42
N LEU A 269 5.30 -4.35 -26.93
CA LEU A 269 4.29 -5.19 -27.58
C LEU A 269 2.92 -4.51 -27.57
N GLU A 270 2.47 -3.98 -26.44
CA GLU A 270 1.22 -3.23 -26.29
C GLU A 270 1.20 -2.05 -27.28
N TRP A 271 2.26 -1.24 -27.29
CA TRP A 271 2.40 -0.13 -28.25
C TRP A 271 2.35 -0.59 -29.72
N ALA A 272 3.02 -1.71 -30.06
CA ALA A 272 3.00 -2.26 -31.41
C ALA A 272 1.60 -2.75 -31.82
N VAL A 273 0.91 -3.45 -30.90
CA VAL A 273 -0.46 -3.94 -31.10
C VAL A 273 -1.42 -2.77 -31.26
N GLU A 274 -1.39 -1.77 -30.38
CA GLU A 274 -2.25 -0.59 -30.48
C GLU A 274 -2.05 0.15 -31.80
N ARG A 275 -0.79 0.29 -32.24
CA ARG A 275 -0.45 0.97 -33.50
C ARG A 275 -0.91 0.21 -34.75
N VAL A 276 -1.04 -1.12 -34.68
CA VAL A 276 -1.50 -1.98 -35.77
C VAL A 276 -3.02 -2.21 -35.73
N ALA A 277 -3.60 -2.39 -34.54
CA ALA A 277 -4.98 -2.80 -34.33
C ALA A 277 -5.97 -1.63 -34.22
N VAL A 278 -5.56 -0.45 -33.72
CA VAL A 278 -6.43 0.73 -33.55
C VAL A 278 -6.56 1.54 -34.86
N ARG A 279 -6.78 0.82 -35.97
CA ARG A 279 -7.39 1.37 -37.21
C ARG A 279 -8.89 1.09 -37.29
N SER A 280 -9.47 0.43 -36.30
CA SER A 280 -10.92 0.21 -36.22
C SER A 280 -11.47 0.97 -35.02
N PRO A 281 -12.32 2.00 -35.21
CA PRO A 281 -12.99 2.63 -34.09
C PRO A 281 -13.90 1.60 -33.44
N HIS A 282 -13.64 1.29 -32.17
CA HIS A 282 -14.57 0.51 -31.35
C HIS A 282 -15.89 1.27 -31.26
N ARG A 283 -16.85 0.92 -32.12
CA ARG A 283 -18.26 1.23 -31.89
C ARG A 283 -18.69 0.40 -30.70
N ASN A 284 -18.71 1.02 -29.52
CA ASN A 284 -19.29 0.41 -28.34
C ASN A 284 -20.82 0.40 -28.51
N PRO A 285 -21.48 -0.77 -28.69
CA PRO A 285 -22.91 -0.84 -29.01
C PRO A 285 -23.82 -0.38 -27.86
N VAL A 286 -23.28 -0.13 -26.67
CA VAL A 286 -24.03 0.30 -25.49
C VAL A 286 -24.33 1.81 -25.47
N LEU A 287 -23.56 2.64 -26.20
CA LEU A 287 -23.77 4.09 -26.26
C LEU A 287 -24.63 4.55 -27.45
N ALA A 288 -24.93 3.67 -28.40
CA ALA A 288 -25.66 4.02 -29.63
C ALA A 288 -27.20 3.91 -29.51
N ARG A 289 -27.74 3.64 -28.31
CA ARG A 289 -29.20 3.56 -28.07
C ARG A 289 -29.83 4.83 -27.48
N ASN A 290 -29.05 5.85 -27.16
CA ASN A 290 -29.54 7.09 -26.54
C ASN A 290 -29.07 8.37 -27.26
N LEU A 291 -28.90 8.32 -28.59
CA LEU A 291 -28.79 9.51 -29.43
C LEU A 291 -29.87 9.48 -30.51
#